data_AF-A0A950KPS2-F1
#
_entry.id   AF-A0A950KPS2-F1
#
_cell.length_a   1.000
_cell.length_b   1.000
_cell.length_c   1.000
_cell.angle_alpha   90.00
_cell.angle_beta   90.00
_cell.angle_gamma   90.00
#
_symmetry.space_group_name_H-M   'P 1'
#
loop_
_entity.id
_entity.type
_entity.pdbx_description
1 polymer ?
#
loop_
_entity_poly.entity_id
_entity_poly.type
_entity_poly.pdbx_seq_one_letter_code
_entity_poly.pdbx_strand_id
1 'polypeptide(L)'
;MQEGLTPRTNPFLFGHEAAEQAFIEARQGGRLPHAWLLCGMRGIGKATFAFRIARMMLAGAETGDMSAEHPVFRRVAAGSHTDLLVLSPAYDEKKEEEKQEIPVEEARRIGEFLALTPAESNWRVVIVDCADALNVNAANALLKLLEEPPARSLLLLVSHNPASLLPTIRSRCR
;
A
#
# COMPACT_ATOMS: atom_id res chain seq x y z
N MET A 1 10.31 24.06 12.36
CA MET A 1 9.51 23.58 11.21
C MET A 1 8.37 22.78 11.80
N GLN A 2 7.10 23.14 11.55
CA GLN A 2 6.02 22.19 11.82
C GLN A 2 6.23 21.03 10.86
N GLU A 3 6.71 19.89 11.36
CA GLU A 3 6.75 18.66 10.58
C GLU A 3 5.32 18.36 10.15
N GLY A 4 5.06 18.50 8.84
CA GLY A 4 3.77 18.14 8.28
C GLY A 4 3.50 16.65 8.54
N LEU A 5 2.24 16.31 8.82
CA LEU A 5 1.83 14.92 8.97
C LEU A 5 2.14 14.14 7.68
N THR A 6 3.05 13.18 7.77
CA THR A 6 3.36 12.28 6.66
C THR A 6 2.19 11.32 6.42
N PRO A 7 2.02 10.73 5.22
CA PRO A 7 0.97 9.75 4.97
C PRO A 7 0.91 8.62 6.00
N ARG A 8 2.07 8.14 6.45
CA ARG A 8 2.22 7.07 7.44
C ARG A 8 1.91 7.49 8.88
N THR A 9 1.99 8.78 9.21
CA THR A 9 1.73 9.31 10.57
C THR A 9 0.41 10.08 10.68
N ASN A 10 -0.29 10.29 9.57
CA ASN A 10 -1.54 11.05 9.54
C ASN A 10 -2.74 10.18 9.98
N PRO A 11 -3.51 10.58 11.01
CA PRO A 11 -4.75 9.91 11.40
C PRO A 11 -5.97 10.37 10.60
N PHE A 12 -5.86 11.52 9.92
CA PHE A 12 -6.97 12.13 9.19
C PHE A 12 -6.94 11.73 7.71
N LEU A 13 -8.11 11.55 7.13
CA LEU A 13 -8.33 11.36 5.71
C LEU A 13 -9.52 12.22 5.27
N PHE A 14 -9.37 12.97 4.18
CA PHE A 14 -10.39 13.89 3.68
C PHE A 14 -10.63 13.69 2.19
N GLY A 15 -11.89 13.66 1.76
CA GLY A 15 -12.26 13.61 0.34
C GLY A 15 -12.12 12.22 -0.32
N HIS A 16 -11.93 11.17 0.48
CA HIS A 16 -11.83 9.77 0.03
C HIS A 16 -12.99 8.92 0.57
N GLU A 17 -14.06 9.53 1.06
CA GLU A 17 -15.18 8.85 1.74
C GLU A 17 -15.80 7.78 0.84
N ALA A 18 -16.02 8.09 -0.44
CA ALA A 18 -16.56 7.15 -1.42
C ALA A 18 -15.62 5.96 -1.68
N ALA A 19 -14.30 6.22 -1.72
CA ALA A 19 -13.30 5.18 -1.96
C ALA A 19 -13.13 4.29 -0.71
N GLU A 20 -13.15 4.88 0.49
CA GLU A 20 -13.12 4.17 1.76
C GLU A 20 -14.35 3.26 1.90
N GLN A 21 -15.54 3.80 1.62
CA GLN A 21 -16.78 3.04 1.65
C GLN A 21 -16.75 1.85 0.66
N ALA A 22 -16.28 2.07 -0.57
CA ALA A 22 -16.15 1.01 -1.56
C ALA A 22 -15.19 -0.12 -1.12
N PHE A 23 -14.13 0.22 -0.38
CA PHE A 23 -13.23 -0.78 0.20
C PHE A 23 -13.91 -1.56 1.33
N ILE A 24 -14.59 -0.87 2.26
CA ILE A 24 -15.29 -1.48 3.38
C ILE A 24 -16.36 -2.46 2.87
N GLU A 25 -17.16 -2.06 1.89
CA GLU A 25 -18.17 -2.91 1.27
C GLU A 25 -17.56 -4.15 0.61
N ALA A 26 -16.45 -3.98 -0.12
CA ALA A 26 -15.75 -5.11 -0.74
C ALA A 26 -15.23 -6.11 0.30
N ARG A 27 -14.76 -5.63 1.45
CA ARG A 27 -14.32 -6.47 2.56
C ARG A 27 -15.48 -7.21 3.21
N GLN A 28 -16.59 -6.51 3.48
CA GLN A 28 -17.78 -7.09 4.11
C GLN A 28 -18.50 -8.09 3.20
N GLY A 29 -18.43 -7.88 1.88
CA GLY A 29 -19.02 -8.78 0.87
C GLY A 29 -18.33 -10.15 0.74
N GLY A 30 -17.34 -10.47 1.58
CA GLY A 30 -16.69 -11.79 1.66
C GLY A 30 -15.71 -12.12 0.54
N ARG A 31 -15.57 -11.23 -0.46
CA ARG A 31 -14.61 -11.38 -1.57
C ARG A 31 -13.81 -10.08 -1.74
N LEU A 32 -12.89 -9.83 -0.81
CA LEU A 32 -11.96 -8.72 -0.89
C LEU A 32 -10.98 -8.94 -2.06
N PRO A 33 -10.92 -8.05 -3.06
CA PRO A 33 -9.86 -8.10 -4.07
C PRO A 33 -8.49 -8.01 -3.41
N HIS A 34 -7.57 -8.87 -3.83
CA HIS A 34 -6.21 -8.93 -3.29
C HIS A 34 -5.34 -7.75 -3.73
N ALA A 35 -5.75 -6.99 -4.75
CA ALA A 35 -5.01 -5.86 -5.26
C ALA A 35 -5.92 -4.66 -5.56
N TRP A 36 -5.51 -3.48 -5.09
CA TRP A 36 -6.20 -2.21 -5.29
C TRP A 36 -5.25 -1.19 -5.90
N LEU A 37 -5.72 -0.47 -6.91
CA LEU A 37 -4.95 0.57 -7.59
C LEU A 37 -5.53 1.95 -7.26
N LEU A 38 -4.89 2.63 -6.31
CA LEU A 38 -5.25 3.98 -5.88
C LEU A 38 -4.67 5.01 -6.85
N CYS A 39 -5.54 5.53 -7.73
CA CYS A 39 -5.19 6.46 -8.80
C CYS A 39 -5.57 7.91 -8.48
N GLY A 40 -4.83 8.86 -9.05
CA GLY A 40 -5.19 10.29 -9.06
C GLY A 40 -3.98 11.20 -8.95
N MET A 41 -4.19 12.52 -8.98
CA MET A 41 -3.09 13.50 -8.95
C MET A 41 -2.20 13.36 -7.70
N ARG A 42 -0.92 13.70 -7.83
CA ARG A 42 0.01 13.73 -6.67
C ARG A 42 -0.52 14.71 -5.62
N GLY A 43 -0.39 14.35 -4.34
CA GLY A 43 -0.80 15.21 -3.22
C GLY A 43 -2.25 15.07 -2.75
N ILE A 44 -3.14 14.37 -3.47
CA ILE A 44 -4.56 14.25 -3.06
C ILE A 44 -4.80 13.34 -1.83
N GLY A 45 -3.76 12.76 -1.22
CA GLY A 45 -3.91 11.89 -0.04
C GLY A 45 -4.01 10.39 -0.31
N LYS A 46 -3.69 9.91 -1.51
CA LYS A 46 -3.76 8.47 -1.87
C LYS A 46 -2.90 7.58 -0.97
N ALA A 47 -1.66 7.98 -0.69
CA ALA A 47 -0.79 7.25 0.22
C ALA A 47 -1.36 7.23 1.64
N THR A 48 -1.94 8.35 2.11
CA THR A 48 -2.63 8.41 3.41
C THR A 48 -3.79 7.43 3.46
N PHE A 49 -4.57 7.34 2.38
CA PHE A 49 -5.64 6.36 2.26
C PHE A 49 -5.11 4.93 2.27
N ALA A 50 -4.01 4.63 1.56
CA ALA A 50 -3.37 3.32 1.58
C ALA A 50 -2.94 2.91 3.00
N PHE A 51 -2.31 3.82 3.75
CA PHE A 51 -1.94 3.56 5.15
C PHE A 51 -3.16 3.36 6.05
N ARG A 52 -4.25 4.07 5.80
CA ARG A 52 -5.50 3.91 6.55
C ARG A 52 -6.14 2.54 6.31
N ILE A 53 -6.22 2.09 5.06
CA ILE A 53 -6.65 0.73 4.72
C ILE A 53 -5.72 -0.29 5.39
N ALA A 54 -4.41 -0.11 5.29
CA ALA A 54 -3.45 -1.02 5.90
C ALA A 54 -3.66 -1.16 7.41
N ARG A 55 -3.76 -0.04 8.14
CA ARG A 55 -4.05 -0.08 9.58
C ARG A 55 -5.37 -0.79 9.89
N MET A 56 -6.42 -0.54 9.12
CA MET A 56 -7.71 -1.19 9.29
C MET A 56 -7.61 -2.72 9.14
N MET A 57 -6.89 -3.18 8.11
CA MET A 57 -6.69 -4.61 7.85
C MET A 57 -5.83 -5.28 8.93
N LEU A 58 -4.76 -4.61 9.36
CA LEU A 58 -3.81 -5.11 10.35
C LEU A 58 -4.42 -5.16 11.75
N ALA A 59 -5.27 -4.19 12.11
CA ALA A 59 -6.00 -4.17 13.37
C ALA A 59 -7.26 -5.05 13.35
N GLY A 60 -7.70 -5.52 12.17
CA GLY A 60 -8.99 -6.17 12.01
C GLY A 60 -10.18 -5.24 12.26
N ALA A 61 -9.98 -3.91 12.27
CA ALA A 61 -11.01 -2.92 12.57
C ALA A 61 -12.10 -2.90 11.49
N GLU A 62 -13.34 -2.54 11.83
CA GLU A 62 -14.45 -2.45 10.86
C GLU A 62 -14.40 -1.15 10.04
N THR A 63 -13.79 -0.10 10.59
CA THR A 63 -13.68 1.24 10.01
C THR A 63 -12.21 1.66 9.88
N GLY A 64 -11.92 2.59 8.97
CA GLY A 64 -10.57 3.16 8.82
C GLY A 64 -10.22 4.21 9.87
N ASP A 65 -11.21 4.77 10.57
CA ASP A 65 -10.96 5.69 11.68
C ASP A 65 -10.23 4.99 12.82
N MET A 66 -9.02 5.46 13.12
CA MET A 66 -8.16 4.90 14.14
C MET A 66 -7.40 6.02 14.84
N SER A 67 -7.52 6.06 16.17
CA SER A 67 -6.76 7.01 17.00
C SER A 67 -5.26 6.81 16.83
N ALA A 68 -4.50 7.91 16.87
CA ALA A 68 -3.04 7.90 16.84
C ALA A 68 -2.40 7.12 18.02
N GLU A 69 -3.15 6.92 19.10
CA GLU A 69 -2.70 6.17 20.29
C GLU A 69 -2.86 4.65 20.13
N HIS A 70 -3.64 4.20 19.15
CA HIS A 70 -3.90 2.78 18.92
C HIS A 70 -2.58 2.01 18.66
N PRO A 71 -2.38 0.81 19.24
CA PRO A 71 -1.10 0.08 19.10
C PRO A 71 -0.67 -0.17 17.66
N VAL A 72 -1.59 -0.60 16.79
CA VAL A 72 -1.33 -0.81 15.36
C VAL A 72 -0.99 0.52 14.68
N PHE A 73 -1.67 1.61 15.03
CA PHE A 73 -1.36 2.93 14.48
C PHE A 73 0.08 3.31 14.79
N ARG A 74 0.49 3.22 16.07
CA ARG A 74 1.84 3.58 16.52
C ARG A 74 2.92 2.74 15.83
N ARG A 75 2.71 1.44 15.68
CA ARG A 75 3.65 0.54 14.98
C ARG A 75 3.75 0.87 13.50
N VAL A 76 2.62 1.10 12.83
CA VAL A 76 2.61 1.51 11.42
C VAL A 76 3.29 2.88 11.25
N ALA A 77 2.97 3.85 12.11
CA ALA A 77 3.58 5.18 12.14
C ALA A 77 5.10 5.11 12.30
N ALA A 78 5.58 4.26 13.20
CA ALA A 78 7.01 4.01 13.43
C ALA A 78 7.69 3.15 12.34
N GLY A 79 6.92 2.57 11.41
CA GLY A 79 7.44 1.67 10.39
C GLY A 79 7.89 0.29 10.91
N SER A 80 7.36 -0.15 12.05
CA SER A 80 7.80 -1.35 12.76
C SER A 80 6.77 -2.48 12.80
N HIS A 81 5.67 -2.39 12.04
CA HIS A 81 4.64 -3.43 12.02
C HIS A 81 5.10 -4.62 11.15
N THR A 82 5.18 -5.83 11.72
CA THR A 82 5.80 -6.99 11.03
C THR A 82 5.00 -7.52 9.83
N ASP A 83 3.69 -7.29 9.82
CA ASP A 83 2.79 -7.66 8.71
C ASP A 83 2.52 -6.52 7.71
N LEU A 84 3.29 -5.43 7.75
CA LEU A 84 3.25 -4.36 6.75
C LEU A 84 4.59 -4.22 6.02
N LEU A 85 4.57 -4.29 4.69
CA LEU A 85 5.70 -3.92 3.85
C LEU A 85 5.36 -2.68 3.03
N VAL A 86 6.27 -1.70 2.99
CA VAL A 86 6.12 -0.49 2.18
C VAL A 86 7.30 -0.40 1.23
N LEU A 87 7.02 -0.31 -0.05
CA LEU A 87 7.99 0.02 -1.10
C LEU A 87 7.72 1.43 -1.56
N SER A 88 8.78 2.19 -1.76
CA SER A 88 8.79 3.50 -2.40
C SER A 88 10.13 3.66 -3.12
N PRO A 89 10.27 4.61 -4.06
CA PRO A 89 11.57 4.89 -4.62
C PRO A 89 12.55 5.26 -3.50
N ALA A 90 13.76 4.69 -3.54
CA ALA A 90 14.75 4.93 -2.50
C ALA A 90 15.25 6.38 -2.57
N TYR A 91 15.55 6.99 -1.41
CA TYR A 91 16.14 8.31 -1.35
C TYR A 91 17.65 8.25 -1.66
N ASP A 92 18.14 9.13 -2.54
CA ASP A 92 19.56 9.31 -2.83
C ASP A 92 20.11 10.46 -1.99
N GLU A 93 20.81 10.14 -0.89
CA GLU A 93 21.38 11.13 0.02
C GLU A 93 22.38 12.08 -0.66
N LYS A 94 23.04 11.66 -1.74
CA LYS A 94 24.03 12.50 -2.42
C LYS A 94 23.39 13.56 -3.30
N LYS A 95 22.21 13.26 -3.84
CA LYS A 95 21.47 14.14 -4.76
C LYS A 95 20.29 14.83 -4.09
N GLU A 96 20.01 14.48 -2.84
CA GLU A 96 18.87 14.97 -2.06
C GLU A 96 17.52 14.79 -2.80
N GLU A 97 17.38 13.68 -3.53
CA GLU A 97 16.19 13.38 -4.32
C GLU A 97 15.77 11.90 -4.21
N GLU A 98 14.49 11.61 -4.45
CA GLU A 98 14.04 10.25 -4.65
C GLU A 98 14.58 9.71 -5.97
N LYS A 99 15.04 8.45 -5.96
CA LYS A 99 15.36 7.74 -7.21
C LYS A 99 14.12 7.68 -8.10
N GLN A 100 14.36 7.62 -9.40
CA GLN A 100 13.27 7.57 -10.38
C GLN A 100 12.59 6.20 -10.46
N GLU A 101 13.28 5.14 -10.02
CA GLU A 101 12.84 3.77 -10.20
C GLU A 101 12.87 2.95 -8.89
N ILE A 102 11.90 2.04 -8.77
CA ILE A 102 11.87 0.93 -7.84
C ILE A 102 12.43 -0.30 -8.59
N PRO A 103 13.60 -0.83 -8.19
CA PRO A 103 14.23 -1.95 -8.87
C PRO A 103 13.52 -3.28 -8.58
N VAL A 104 13.82 -4.31 -9.37
CA VAL A 104 13.17 -5.62 -9.26
C VAL A 104 13.47 -6.33 -7.93
N GLU A 105 14.63 -6.05 -7.35
CA GLU A 105 15.07 -6.55 -6.05
C GLU A 105 14.10 -6.13 -4.95
N GLU A 106 13.62 -4.88 -4.98
CA GLU A 106 12.59 -4.41 -4.07
C GLU A 106 11.26 -5.15 -4.30
N ALA A 107 10.84 -5.32 -5.55
CA ALA A 107 9.63 -6.07 -5.87
C ALA A 107 9.70 -7.56 -5.47
N ARG A 108 10.88 -8.19 -5.52
CA ARG A 108 11.07 -9.59 -5.06
C ARG A 108 10.83 -9.74 -3.55
N ARG A 109 11.17 -8.72 -2.75
CA ARG A 109 10.87 -8.70 -1.31
C ARG A 109 9.38 -8.83 -1.03
N ILE A 110 8.52 -8.39 -1.95
CA ILE A 110 7.06 -8.56 -1.82
C ILE A 110 6.70 -10.04 -1.79
N GLY A 111 7.24 -10.83 -2.72
CA GLY A 111 6.94 -12.26 -2.79
C GLY A 111 7.41 -13.01 -1.56
N GLU A 112 8.65 -12.75 -1.12
CA GLU A 112 9.22 -13.32 0.11
C GLU A 112 8.39 -12.95 1.33
N PHE A 113 8.00 -11.68 1.43
CA PHE A 113 7.19 -11.19 2.53
C PHE A 113 5.80 -11.83 2.57
N LEU A 114 5.10 -11.90 1.43
CA LEU A 114 3.75 -12.47 1.35
C LEU A 114 3.71 -13.99 1.51
N ALA A 115 4.83 -14.69 1.29
CA ALA A 115 4.93 -16.14 1.50
C ALA A 115 4.96 -16.53 2.99
N LEU A 116 5.29 -15.59 3.88
CA LEU A 116 5.34 -15.85 5.32
C LEU A 116 3.93 -15.82 5.93
N THR A 117 3.71 -16.60 6.99
CA THR A 117 2.48 -16.48 7.80
C THR A 117 2.43 -15.12 8.50
N PRO A 118 1.29 -14.42 8.54
CA PRO A 118 1.12 -13.21 9.37
C PRO A 118 1.50 -13.47 10.84
N ALA A 119 2.21 -12.53 11.47
CA ALA A 119 2.71 -12.69 12.84
C ALA A 119 1.86 -11.98 13.90
N GLU A 120 1.31 -10.81 13.58
CA GLU A 120 0.57 -9.95 14.52
C GLU A 120 -0.91 -9.80 14.13
N SER A 121 -1.25 -10.08 12.88
CA SER A 121 -2.56 -9.82 12.29
C SER A 121 -3.07 -11.01 11.48
N ASN A 122 -4.25 -10.88 10.87
CA ASN A 122 -4.79 -11.91 9.97
C ASN A 122 -4.33 -11.76 8.51
N TRP A 123 -3.70 -10.64 8.15
CA TRP A 123 -3.40 -10.27 6.77
C TRP A 123 -1.99 -9.75 6.64
N ARG A 124 -1.33 -10.07 5.52
CA ARG A 124 -0.14 -9.31 5.11
C ARG A 124 -0.53 -8.22 4.15
N VAL A 125 -0.10 -6.99 4.44
CA VAL A 125 -0.40 -5.83 3.62
C VAL A 125 0.89 -5.29 3.01
N VAL A 126 0.85 -5.02 1.71
CA VAL A 126 1.94 -4.40 0.96
C VAL A 126 1.44 -3.10 0.37
N ILE A 127 2.17 -2.01 0.60
CA ILE A 127 1.95 -0.73 -0.06
C ILE A 127 3.11 -0.52 -1.05
N VAL A 128 2.78 -0.27 -2.31
CA VAL A 128 3.74 0.23 -3.30
C VAL A 128 3.38 1.69 -3.55
N ASP A 129 4.09 2.59 -2.88
CA ASP A 129 3.94 4.02 -3.06
C ASP A 129 4.74 4.47 -4.29
N CYS A 130 4.06 5.11 -5.24
CA CYS A 130 4.57 5.38 -6.58
C CYS A 130 4.82 4.10 -7.41
N ALA A 131 3.77 3.31 -7.66
CA ALA A 131 3.81 2.17 -8.57
C ALA A 131 4.27 2.53 -10.00
N ASP A 132 4.14 3.80 -10.40
CA ASP A 132 4.63 4.31 -11.68
C ASP A 132 6.17 4.25 -11.81
N ALA A 133 6.87 4.21 -10.68
CA ALA A 133 8.32 4.08 -10.62
C ALA A 133 8.79 2.63 -10.72
N LEU A 134 7.90 1.63 -10.78
CA LEU A 134 8.33 0.24 -11.00
C LEU A 134 8.98 0.12 -12.37
N ASN A 135 10.26 -0.29 -12.38
CA ASN A 135 10.87 -0.64 -13.66
C ASN A 135 10.23 -1.90 -14.25
N VAL A 136 10.49 -2.19 -15.53
CA VAL A 136 9.85 -3.29 -16.26
C VAL A 136 10.02 -4.65 -15.55
N ASN A 137 11.20 -4.90 -14.98
CA ASN A 137 11.48 -6.14 -14.26
C ASN A 137 10.68 -6.23 -12.95
N ALA A 138 10.58 -5.12 -12.21
CA ALA A 138 9.79 -5.01 -10.98
C ALA A 138 8.29 -5.20 -11.26
N ALA A 139 7.78 -4.55 -12.31
CA ALA A 139 6.39 -4.70 -12.75
C ALA A 139 6.05 -6.15 -13.11
N ASN A 140 6.95 -6.85 -13.82
CA ASN A 140 6.77 -8.27 -14.16
C ASN A 140 6.85 -9.20 -12.94
N ALA A 141 7.70 -8.88 -11.95
CA ALA A 141 7.72 -9.63 -10.69
C ALA A 141 6.39 -9.48 -9.94
N LEU A 142 5.82 -8.28 -9.93
CA LEU A 142 4.52 -8.01 -9.31
C LEU A 142 3.37 -8.75 -10.02
N LEU A 143 3.41 -8.88 -11.35
CA LEU A 143 2.38 -9.59 -12.11
C LEU A 143 2.17 -11.03 -11.64
N LYS A 144 3.25 -11.74 -11.29
CA LYS A 144 3.15 -13.11 -10.77
C LYS A 144 2.31 -13.17 -9.48
N LEU A 145 2.50 -12.20 -8.60
CA LEU A 145 1.76 -12.09 -7.34
C LEU A 145 0.30 -11.65 -7.56
N LEU A 146 0.04 -10.86 -8.61
CA LEU A 146 -1.30 -10.46 -8.99
C LEU A 146 -2.09 -11.60 -9.64
N GLU A 147 -1.42 -12.52 -10.33
CA GLU A 147 -2.00 -13.71 -10.97
C GLU A 147 -2.31 -14.82 -9.95
N GLU A 148 -1.39 -15.06 -9.02
CA GLU A 148 -1.51 -16.11 -8.00
C GLU A 148 -1.30 -15.50 -6.60
N PRO A 149 -2.29 -14.76 -6.08
CA PRO A 149 -2.12 -14.09 -4.79
C PRO A 149 -2.05 -15.09 -3.63
N PRO A 150 -1.08 -14.95 -2.72
CA PRO A 150 -1.08 -15.69 -1.47
C PRO A 150 -2.35 -15.45 -0.66
N ALA A 151 -2.80 -16.46 0.07
CA ALA A 151 -3.98 -16.32 0.92
C ALA A 151 -3.77 -15.20 1.96
N ARG A 152 -4.83 -14.42 2.21
CA ARG A 152 -4.82 -13.30 3.16
C ARG A 152 -3.70 -12.27 2.90
N SER A 153 -3.43 -12.00 1.63
CA SER A 153 -2.55 -10.92 1.19
C SER A 153 -3.36 -9.75 0.59
N LEU A 154 -2.89 -8.52 0.81
CA LEU A 154 -3.46 -7.31 0.23
C LEU A 154 -2.34 -6.44 -0.34
N LEU A 155 -2.42 -6.12 -1.62
CA LEU A 155 -1.55 -5.20 -2.33
C LEU A 155 -2.28 -3.88 -2.58
N LEU A 156 -1.68 -2.78 -2.14
CA LEU A 156 -2.17 -1.42 -2.35
C LEU A 156 -1.15 -0.68 -3.22
N LEU A 157 -1.51 -0.45 -4.48
CA LEU A 157 -0.67 0.25 -5.45
C LEU A 157 -1.10 1.71 -5.54
N VAL A 158 -0.18 2.64 -5.31
CA VAL A 158 -0.46 4.07 -5.43
C VAL A 158 0.13 4.58 -6.73
N SER A 159 -0.69 5.15 -7.61
CA SER A 159 -0.26 5.64 -8.93
C SER A 159 -0.74 7.06 -9.18
N HIS A 160 0.16 7.90 -9.67
CA HIS A 160 -0.10 9.26 -10.14
C HIS A 160 -0.41 9.28 -11.64
N ASN A 161 0.14 8.32 -12.38
CA ASN A 161 -0.06 8.16 -13.81
C ASN A 161 -0.39 6.70 -14.16
N PRO A 162 -1.63 6.23 -13.92
CA PRO A 162 -1.97 4.82 -14.18
C PRO A 162 -1.80 4.43 -15.64
N ALA A 163 -1.79 5.39 -16.58
CA ALA A 163 -1.54 5.13 -17.99
C ALA A 163 -0.14 4.54 -18.25
N SER A 164 0.87 4.88 -17.44
CA SER A 164 2.23 4.34 -17.57
C SER A 164 2.38 2.92 -17.01
N LEU A 165 1.44 2.43 -16.21
CA LEU A 165 1.44 1.06 -15.73
C LEU A 165 1.10 0.07 -16.85
N LEU A 166 1.67 -1.14 -16.76
CA LEU A 166 1.33 -2.23 -17.67
C LEU A 166 -0.18 -2.51 -17.65
N PRO A 167 -0.84 -2.68 -18.82
CA PRO A 167 -2.26 -3.02 -18.88
C PRO A 167 -2.62 -4.30 -18.09
N THR A 168 -1.67 -5.24 -17.99
CA THR A 168 -1.77 -6.49 -17.24
C THR A 168 -1.79 -6.30 -15.73
N ILE A 169 -1.22 -5.21 -15.21
CA ILE A 169 -1.34 -4.83 -13.78
C ILE A 169 -2.70 -4.20 -13.56
N ARG A 170 -3.08 -3.23 -14.39
CA ARG A 170 -4.37 -2.52 -14.27
C ARG A 170 -5.57 -3.45 -14.30
N SER A 171 -5.55 -4.43 -15.21
CA SER A 171 -6.65 -5.41 -15.36
C SER A 171 -6.81 -6.36 -14.17
N ARG A 172 -5.81 -6.46 -13.28
CA ARG A 172 -5.82 -7.33 -12.09
C ARG A 172 -6.04 -6.57 -10.78
N CYS A 173 -6.14 -5.25 -10.84
CA CYS A 173 -6.43 -4.41 -9.70
C CYS A 173 -7.88 -3.92 -9.76
N ARG A 174 -8.45 -3.65 -8.58
CA ARG A 174 -9.68 -2.87 -8.45
C ARG A 174 -9.39 -1.38 -8.39
#